data_AF-V6KXC8-F1
#
_entry.id   AF-V6KXC8-F1
#
_cell.length_a   1.000
_cell.length_b   1.000
_cell.length_c   1.000
_cell.angle_alpha   90.00
_cell.angle_beta   90.00
_cell.angle_gamma   90.00
#
_symmetry.space_group_name_H-M   'P 1'
#
loop_
_entity.id
_entity.type
_entity.pdbx_description
1 polymer ?
#
loop_
_entity_poly.entity_id
_entity_poly.type
_entity_poly.pdbx_seq_one_letter_code
_entity_poly.pdbx_strand_id
1 'polypeptide(L)' 'MVLDTGTNAITAHGSAHSHPADTNVPEIGDELAAGRAMVDLAHQLLETAERDIQGMAAPRLITHQTTG' A
#
# COMPACT_ATOMS: atom_id res chain seq x y z
N MET A 1 0.82 -7.71 -8.48
CA MET A 1 0.81 -8.61 -7.32
C MET A 1 -0.49 -8.42 -6.57
N VAL A 2 -1.10 -9.48 -6.06
CA VAL A 2 -2.34 -9.38 -5.27
C VAL A 2 -2.05 -9.96 -3.89
N LEU A 3 -2.42 -9.22 -2.84
CA LEU A 3 -2.39 -9.68 -1.46
C LEU A 3 -3.81 -9.67 -0.90
N ASP A 4 -4.23 -10.80 -0.37
CA ASP A 4 -5.48 -10.94 0.37
C ASP A 4 -5.15 -11.04 1.87
N THR A 5 -5.71 -10.14 2.68
CA THR A 5 -5.55 -10.11 4.14
C THR A 5 -6.69 -10.83 4.87
N GLY A 6 -7.61 -11.45 4.13
CA GLY A 6 -8.83 -12.09 4.63
C GLY A 6 -9.99 -11.11 4.87
N THR A 7 -9.69 -9.83 5.05
CA THR A 7 -10.68 -8.75 5.18
C THR A 7 -10.61 -7.74 4.03
N ASN A 8 -9.50 -7.71 3.30
CA ASN A 8 -9.29 -6.82 2.17
C ASN A 8 -8.37 -7.48 1.12
N ALA A 9 -8.50 -7.06 -0.12
CA ALA A 9 -7.60 -7.45 -1.20
C ALA A 9 -6.92 -6.22 -1.79
N ILE A 10 -5.59 -6.23 -1.83
CA ILE A 10 -4.78 -5.13 -2.34
C ILE A 10 -4.08 -5.58 -3.60
N THR A 11 -4.21 -4.80 -4.67
CA THR A 11 -3.51 -5.05 -5.94
C THR A 11 -2.41 -4.02 -6.11
N ALA A 12 -1.17 -4.50 -6.09
CA ALA A 12 0.01 -3.68 -6.25
C ALA A 12 0.67 -3.88 -7.62
N HIS A 13 1.28 -2.82 -8.13
CA HIS A 13 1.82 -2.76 -9.48
C HIS A 13 3.30 -2.38 -9.46
N GLY A 14 4.07 -3.02 -10.32
CA GLY A 14 5.47 -2.69 -10.52
C GLY A 14 5.85 -2.99 -11.96
N SER A 15 6.63 -2.10 -12.55
CA SER A 15 7.13 -2.25 -13.90
C SER A 15 8.62 -1.93 -13.94
N ALA A 16 9.35 -2.59 -14.82
CA ALA A 16 10.72 -2.27 -15.16
C ALA A 16 10.78 -1.87 -16.63
N HIS A 17 11.67 -0.93 -16.95
CA HIS A 17 12.01 -0.58 -18.33
C HIS A 17 13.53 -0.56 -18.40
N SER A 18 14.08 -1.31 -19.36
CA SER A 18 15.50 -1.24 -19.69
C SER A 18 15.74 -0.08 -20.65
N HIS A 19 16.87 0.63 -20.54
CA HIS A 19 17.19 1.61 -21.56
C HIS A 19 17.54 0.92 -22.88
N PRO A 20 17.30 1.56 -24.03
CA PRO A 20 17.60 0.96 -25.34
C PRO A 20 19.09 0.64 -25.55
N ALA A 21 19.98 1.30 -24.80
CA ALA A 21 21.42 1.08 -24.84
C ALA A 21 21.90 0.00 -23.87
N ASP A 22 21.03 -0.48 -22.97
CA ASP A 22 21.38 -1.50 -21.99
C ASP A 22 21.30 -2.89 -22.63
N THR A 23 22.11 -3.82 -22.13
CA THR A 23 21.97 -5.24 -22.47
C THR A 23 20.59 -5.70 -22.02
N ASN A 24 19.83 -6.29 -22.95
CA ASN A 24 18.53 -6.85 -22.64
C ASN A 24 18.70 -8.12 -21.79
N VAL A 25 18.50 -7.99 -20.48
CA VAL A 25 18.49 -9.11 -19.52
C VAL A 25 17.08 -9.18 -18.89
N PRO A 26 16.20 -10.04 -19.43
CA PRO A 26 14.79 -10.10 -19.00
C PRO A 26 14.63 -10.36 -17.50
N GLU A 27 15.45 -11.25 -16.93
CA GLU A 27 15.41 -11.64 -15.52
C GLU A 27 15.56 -10.44 -14.56
N ILE A 28 16.45 -9.48 -14.88
CA ILE A 28 16.63 -8.26 -14.09
C ILE A 28 15.37 -7.39 -14.13
N GLY A 29 14.70 -7.32 -15.28
CA GLY A 29 13.45 -6.60 -15.44
C GLY A 29 12.33 -7.19 -14.59
N ASP A 30 12.21 -8.52 -14.58
CA ASP A 30 11.19 -9.23 -13.80
C ASP A 30 11.42 -9.06 -12.30
N GLU A 31 12.67 -9.22 -11.83
CA GLU A 31 13.05 -9.00 -10.44
C GLU A 31 12.76 -7.56 -10.00
N LEU A 32 13.12 -6.56 -10.83
CA LEU A 32 12.89 -5.16 -10.52
C LEU A 32 11.40 -4.80 -10.53
N ALA A 33 10.63 -5.32 -11.48
CA ALA A 33 9.19 -5.14 -11.54
C ALA A 33 8.50 -5.75 -10.32
N ALA A 34 8.89 -6.95 -9.91
CA ALA A 34 8.40 -7.60 -8.69
C ALA A 34 8.77 -6.79 -7.43
N GLY A 35 10.02 -6.34 -7.30
CA GLY A 35 10.46 -5.48 -6.20
C GLY A 35 9.66 -4.19 -6.09
N ARG A 36 9.41 -3.51 -7.22
CA ARG A 36 8.58 -2.30 -7.27
C ARG A 36 7.13 -2.57 -6.87
N ALA A 37 6.56 -3.70 -7.30
CA ALA A 37 5.22 -4.10 -6.87
C ALA A 37 5.15 -4.37 -5.36
N MET A 38 6.20 -4.94 -4.75
CA MET A 38 6.26 -5.14 -3.30
C MET A 38 6.37 -3.82 -2.52
N VAL A 39 7.13 -2.84 -3.03
CA VAL A 39 7.22 -1.51 -2.41
C VAL A 39 5.88 -0.79 -2.47
N ASP A 40 5.21 -0.82 -3.63
CA ASP A 40 3.85 -0.28 -3.80
C ASP A 40 2.87 -0.94 -2.82
N LEU A 41 2.91 -2.26 -2.70
CA LEU A 41 2.09 -3.00 -1.74
C LEU A 41 2.35 -2.56 -0.29
N ALA A 42 3.61 -2.38 0.10
CA ALA A 42 3.98 -1.96 1.44
C ALA A 42 3.41 -0.57 1.78
N HIS A 43 3.48 0.38 0.86
CA HIS A 43 2.88 1.70 1.05
C HIS A 43 1.36 1.61 1.21
N GLN A 44 0.67 0.86 0.33
CA GLN A 44 -0.78 0.71 0.41
C GLN A 44 -1.25 0.06 1.71
N LEU A 45 -0.49 -0.90 2.24
CA LEU A 45 -0.77 -1.52 3.54
C LEU A 45 -0.64 -0.51 4.68
N LEU A 46 0.42 0.30 4.69
CA LEU A 46 0.63 1.32 5.72
C LEU A 46 -0.48 2.38 5.70
N GLU A 47 -0.85 2.87 4.52
CA GLU A 47 -1.96 3.82 4.38
C GLU A 47 -3.30 3.20 4.83
N THR A 48 -3.54 1.93 4.52
CA THR A 48 -4.75 1.23 4.96
C THR A 48 -4.80 1.12 6.48
N ALA A 49 -3.70 0.71 7.11
CA ALA A 49 -3.59 0.62 8.56
C ALA A 49 -3.76 2.00 9.23
N GLU A 50 -3.19 3.06 8.67
CA GLU A 50 -3.37 4.41 9.18
C GLU A 50 -4.84 4.84 9.14
N ARG A 51 -5.53 4.62 8.02
CA ARG A 51 -6.97 4.90 7.90
C ARG A 51 -7.80 4.12 8.92
N ASP A 52 -7.49 2.85 9.13
CA ASP A 52 -8.19 2.01 10.11
C ASP A 52 -8.02 2.55 11.53
N ILE A 53 -6.79 2.94 11.90
CA ILE A 53 -6.48 3.54 13.21
C ILE A 53 -7.22 4.87 13.38
N GLN A 54 -7.23 5.74 12.36
CA GLN A 54 -7.96 7.01 12.40
C GLN A 54 -9.48 6.81 12.49
N GLY A 55 -10.03 5.81 11.79
CA GLY A 55 -11.44 5.44 11.85
C GLY A 55 -11.85 4.93 13.24
N MET A 56 -10.95 4.26 13.95
CA MET A 56 -11.16 3.89 15.36
C MET A 56 -11.00 5.08 16.33
N ALA A 57 -10.22 6.09 15.95
CA ALA A 57 -9.89 7.24 16.81
C ALA A 57 -10.92 8.40 16.76
N ALA A 58 -11.81 8.44 15.78
CA ALA A 58 -12.79 9.52 15.61
C ALA A 58 -14.19 9.21 16.18
N PRO A 59 -14.85 10.15 16.87
CA PRO A 59 -14.37 10.87 18.04
C PRO A 59 -15.03 10.31 19.32
N ARG A 60 -14.26 10.23 20.41
CA ARG A 60 -14.85 10.32 21.76
C ARG A 60 -15.56 11.67 21.82
N LEU A 61 -16.86 11.68 21.54
CA LEU A 61 -17.74 12.81 21.80
C LEU A 61 -17.48 13.27 23.23
N ILE A 62 -16.77 14.38 23.37
CA ILE A 62 -16.75 15.16 24.60
C ILE A 62 -18.12 15.80 24.72
N THR A 63 -19.07 15.02 25.21
CA THR A 63 -20.37 15.52 25.62
C THR A 63 -20.16 16.36 26.88
N HIS A 64 -19.75 17.62 26.73
CA HIS A 64 -19.91 18.61 27.78
C HIS A 64 -21.40 18.96 27.85
N GLN A 65 -22.17 18.09 28.51
CA GLN A 65 -23.51 18.41 28.96
C GLN A 65 -23.37 19.31 30.20
N THR A 66 -23.21 20.62 29.97
CA THR A 66 -23.37 21.62 31.03
C THR A 66 -24.84 21.98 31.10
N THR A 67 -25.55 21.23 31.94
CA THR A 67 -26.87 21.53 32.48
C THR A 67 -26.73 22.56 33.60
N GLY A 68 -27.61 23.57 33.63
CA GLY A 68 -27.94 24.33 34.84
C GLY A 68 -27.52 25.79 34.82
#